data_AF-A0A1G6Y5X6-F1
#
_entry.id   AF-A0A1G6Y5X6-F1
#
_cell.length_a   1.000
_cell.length_b   1.000
_cell.length_c   1.000
_cell.angle_alpha   90.00
_cell.angle_beta   90.00
_cell.angle_gamma   90.00
#
_symmetry.space_group_name_H-M   'P 1'
#
loop_
_entity.id
_entity.type
_entity.pdbx_description
1 polymer ?
#
loop_
_entity_poly.entity_id
_entity_poly.type
_entity_poly.pdbx_seq_one_letter_code
_entity_poly.pdbx_strand_id
1 'polypeptide(L)'
;MSLITLYQIALSVLASAGIAFVVRQLLHKFRKQGVLTLMSGFAVTLLFCYLMKTIFRIEFYGVALAVLALLLYVLFIGLWNDRKGSLTKRAGMIVSVLFIAALLYLSAINSEPGVDETFLLPMGFEGCVLINYEVVGAPPLKIEDNEIVYQVPDDGIINTSSPMDFGWVSKENSGASRLRAFYVDQAGNKVQELPQEKIRFGANGSVKEEGKPERTHYYQLFGDEEVEAEECPALKIP
;
A
#
# COMPACT_ATOMS: atom_id res chain seq x y z
N MET A 1 11.21 4.22 -2.01
CA MET A 1 10.00 5.02 -2.25
C MET A 1 8.89 4.04 -2.59
N SER A 2 7.84 3.95 -1.77
CA SER A 2 6.81 2.92 -1.95
C SER A 2 5.96 3.21 -3.19
N LEU A 3 5.42 2.16 -3.81
CA LEU A 3 4.50 2.25 -4.95
C LEU A 3 3.32 3.20 -4.65
N ILE A 4 2.86 3.15 -3.40
CA ILE A 4 1.79 3.99 -2.84
C ILE A 4 2.18 5.47 -2.90
N THR A 5 3.45 5.82 -2.60
CA THR A 5 3.90 7.22 -2.67
C THR A 5 3.93 7.72 -4.11
N LEU A 6 4.33 6.88 -5.08
CA LEU A 6 4.29 7.22 -6.50
C LEU A 6 2.86 7.44 -7.01
N TYR A 7 1.93 6.57 -6.62
CA TYR A 7 0.52 6.67 -7.02
C TYR A 7 -0.16 7.91 -6.42
N GLN A 8 0.11 8.22 -5.16
CA GLN A 8 -0.40 9.42 -4.50
C GLN A 8 0.14 10.70 -5.14
N ILE A 9 1.42 10.73 -5.51
CA ILE A 9 2.01 11.85 -6.25
C ILE A 9 1.32 12.00 -7.62
N ALA A 10 1.17 10.91 -8.38
CA ALA A 10 0.52 10.94 -9.69
C ALA A 10 -0.94 11.43 -9.60
N LEU A 11 -1.71 10.93 -8.63
CA LEU A 11 -3.09 11.35 -8.39
C LEU A 11 -3.17 12.83 -8.02
N SER A 12 -2.24 13.32 -7.20
CA SER A 12 -2.18 14.72 -6.78
C SER A 12 -1.87 15.67 -7.95
N VAL A 13 -1.00 15.24 -8.88
CA VAL A 13 -0.67 15.98 -10.11
C VAL A 13 -1.87 15.99 -11.07
N LEU A 14 -2.57 14.87 -11.22
CA LEU A 14 -3.76 14.80 -12.06
C LEU A 14 -4.94 15.62 -11.50
N ALA A 15 -5.17 15.55 -10.18
CA ALA A 15 -6.21 16.32 -9.52
C ALA A 15 -5.94 17.83 -9.59
N SER A 16 -4.69 18.26 -9.35
CA SER A 16 -4.32 19.67 -9.46
C SER A 16 -4.41 20.19 -10.90
N ALA A 17 -4.03 19.38 -11.90
CA ALA A 17 -4.23 19.71 -13.31
C ALA A 17 -5.72 19.80 -13.70
N GLY A 18 -6.56 18.90 -13.19
CA GLY A 18 -8.02 18.92 -13.40
C GLY A 18 -8.69 20.15 -12.77
N ILE A 19 -8.35 20.47 -11.52
CA ILE A 19 -8.85 21.67 -10.83
C ILE A 19 -8.38 22.93 -11.55
N ALA A 20 -7.12 23.01 -11.97
CA ALA A 20 -6.60 24.13 -12.74
C ALA A 20 -7.34 24.29 -14.09
N PHE A 21 -7.71 23.19 -14.74
CA PHE A 21 -8.49 23.22 -15.99
C PHE A 21 -9.91 23.76 -15.75
N VAL A 22 -10.61 23.28 -14.71
CA VAL A 22 -11.97 23.74 -14.36
C VAL A 22 -11.95 25.21 -13.94
N VAL A 23 -10.99 25.61 -13.10
CA VAL A 23 -10.80 27.01 -12.70
C VAL A 23 -10.48 27.87 -13.92
N ARG A 24 -9.66 27.40 -14.85
CA ARG A 24 -9.38 28.12 -16.10
C ARG A 24 -10.61 28.25 -16.98
N GLN A 25 -11.45 27.22 -17.08
CA GLN A 25 -12.70 27.26 -17.85
C GLN A 25 -13.70 28.24 -17.23
N LEU A 26 -13.84 28.22 -15.89
CA LEU A 26 -14.66 29.16 -15.14
C LEU A 26 -14.14 30.59 -15.27
N LEU A 27 -12.83 30.81 -15.10
CA LEU A 27 -12.23 32.13 -15.28
C LEU A 27 -12.32 32.64 -16.73
N HIS A 28 -12.27 31.75 -17.73
CA HIS A 28 -12.49 32.14 -19.13
C HIS A 28 -13.92 32.65 -19.36
N LYS A 29 -14.91 32.10 -18.65
CA LYS A 29 -16.30 32.59 -18.66
C LYS A 29 -16.42 33.98 -18.01
N PHE A 30 -15.47 34.36 -17.14
CA PHE A 30 -15.49 35.61 -16.39
C PHE A 30 -14.52 36.70 -16.86
N ARG A 31 -13.75 36.49 -17.94
CA ARG A 31 -12.62 37.40 -18.24
C ARG A 31 -12.73 38.19 -19.55
N LYS A 32 -13.43 39.32 -19.46
CA LYS A 32 -13.03 40.59 -20.10
C LYS A 32 -12.17 41.36 -19.09
N GLN A 33 -10.85 41.15 -19.08
CA GLN A 33 -9.79 42.05 -18.57
C GLN A 33 -8.55 41.18 -18.28
N GLY A 34 -7.54 41.25 -19.15
CA GLY A 34 -6.22 40.69 -18.90
C GLY A 34 -5.65 41.36 -17.65
N VAL A 35 -5.40 40.63 -16.57
CA VAL A 35 -4.02 40.32 -16.10
C VAL A 35 -4.03 39.26 -14.95
N LEU A 36 -5.19 38.80 -14.48
CA LEU A 36 -5.36 37.98 -13.27
C LEU A 36 -5.11 36.43 -13.35
N THR A 37 -4.56 35.83 -14.42
CA THR A 37 -4.61 34.33 -14.60
C THR A 37 -3.35 33.61 -14.19
N LEU A 38 -2.21 34.32 -14.16
CA LEU A 38 -0.93 33.70 -13.84
C LEU A 38 -0.70 33.60 -12.33
N MET A 39 -1.24 34.53 -11.55
CA MET A 39 -1.03 34.58 -10.10
C MET A 39 -1.88 33.57 -9.32
N SER A 40 -3.07 33.20 -9.83
CA SER A 40 -3.97 32.28 -9.11
C SER A 40 -3.52 30.82 -9.19
N GLY A 41 -2.95 30.39 -10.32
CA GLY A 41 -2.46 29.02 -10.49
C GLY A 41 -1.26 28.73 -9.58
N PHE A 42 -0.30 29.65 -9.54
CA PHE A 42 0.91 29.50 -8.73
C PHE A 42 0.62 29.45 -7.23
N ALA A 43 -0.27 30.33 -6.74
CA ALA A 43 -0.67 30.36 -5.34
C ALA A 43 -1.39 29.08 -4.90
N VAL A 44 -2.26 28.52 -5.76
CA VAL A 44 -2.98 27.27 -5.48
C VAL A 44 -2.03 26.08 -5.47
N THR A 45 -1.09 26.00 -6.42
CA THR A 45 -0.08 24.93 -6.43
C THR A 45 0.83 25.01 -5.20
N LEU A 46 1.28 26.20 -4.80
CA LEU A 46 2.11 26.36 -3.60
C LEU A 46 1.35 26.02 -2.31
N LEU A 47 0.10 26.44 -2.19
CA LEU A 47 -0.74 26.12 -1.03
C LEU A 47 -1.00 24.61 -0.93
N PHE A 48 -1.25 23.95 -2.06
CA PHE A 48 -1.45 22.51 -2.11
C PHE A 48 -0.17 21.75 -1.75
N CYS A 49 1.00 22.16 -2.26
CA CYS A 49 2.30 21.60 -1.85
C CYS A 49 2.57 21.78 -0.35
N TYR A 50 2.21 22.94 0.23
CA TYR A 50 2.36 23.20 1.67
C TYR A 50 1.45 22.30 2.52
N LEU A 51 0.20 22.10 2.10
CA LEU A 51 -0.73 21.19 2.77
C LEU A 51 -0.27 19.74 2.67
N MET A 52 0.20 19.30 1.49
CA MET A 52 0.77 17.96 1.31
C MET A 52 2.02 17.72 2.18
N LYS A 53 2.90 18.73 2.32
CA LYS A 53 4.06 18.64 3.22
C LYS A 53 3.65 18.51 4.68
N THR A 54 2.65 19.27 5.11
CA THR A 54 2.17 19.30 6.50
C THR A 54 1.44 18.00 6.87
N ILE A 55 0.68 17.42 5.94
CA ILE A 55 -0.10 16.19 6.18
C ILE A 55 0.79 14.94 6.17
N PHE A 56 1.80 14.87 5.30
CA PHE A 56 2.48 13.60 5.02
C PHE A 56 3.89 13.42 5.62
N ARG A 57 4.47 14.42 6.30
CA ARG A 57 5.82 14.33 6.96
C ARG A 57 6.91 13.66 6.07
N ILE A 58 6.87 13.89 4.76
CA ILE A 58 7.81 13.24 3.82
C ILE A 58 9.15 14.00 3.83
N GLU A 59 10.19 13.38 4.38
CA GLU A 59 11.54 13.96 4.42
C GLU A 59 12.25 13.92 3.05
N PHE A 60 12.88 15.05 2.73
CA PHE A 60 13.90 15.34 1.69
C PHE A 60 13.63 14.97 0.21
N TYR A 61 13.05 13.82 -0.13
CA TYR A 61 12.82 13.40 -1.54
C TYR A 61 11.66 14.11 -2.22
N GLY A 62 10.77 14.76 -1.45
CA GLY A 62 9.62 15.48 -1.98
C GLY A 62 10.00 16.72 -2.80
N VAL A 63 11.09 17.41 -2.45
CA VAL A 63 11.48 18.65 -3.14
C VAL A 63 12.04 18.35 -4.54
N ALA A 64 12.91 17.35 -4.66
CA ALA A 64 13.46 16.95 -5.96
C ALA A 64 12.38 16.42 -6.92
N LEU A 65 11.44 15.61 -6.40
CA LEU A 65 10.31 15.10 -7.19
C LEU A 65 9.31 16.21 -7.56
N ALA A 66 9.06 17.17 -6.65
CA ALA A 66 8.22 18.32 -6.96
C ALA A 66 8.85 19.22 -8.03
N VAL A 67 10.17 19.42 -8.00
CA VAL A 67 10.91 20.16 -9.04
C VAL A 67 10.85 19.40 -10.37
N LEU A 68 11.04 18.07 -10.36
CA LEU A 68 10.94 17.26 -11.57
C LEU A 68 9.52 17.27 -12.15
N ALA A 69 8.50 17.12 -11.31
CA ALA A 69 7.10 17.19 -11.72
C ALA A 69 6.74 18.60 -12.26
N LEU A 70 7.26 19.67 -11.64
CA LEU A 70 7.12 21.04 -12.12
C LEU A 70 7.80 21.22 -13.49
N LEU A 71 9.01 20.69 -13.68
CA LEU A 71 9.73 20.75 -14.96
C LEU A 71 8.98 19.99 -16.05
N LEU A 72 8.47 18.79 -15.74
CA LEU A 72 7.63 18.01 -16.65
C LEU A 72 6.31 18.72 -16.96
N TYR A 73 5.69 19.37 -15.97
CA TYR A 73 4.47 20.15 -16.15
C TYR A 73 4.70 21.41 -16.99
N VAL A 74 5.82 22.12 -16.78
CA VAL A 74 6.21 23.29 -17.58
C VAL A 74 6.55 22.88 -19.01
N LEU A 75 7.26 21.77 -19.20
CA LEU A 75 7.49 21.17 -20.53
C LEU A 75 6.16 20.78 -21.18
N PHE A 76 5.24 20.18 -20.43
CA PHE A 76 3.92 19.81 -20.90
C PHE A 76 3.11 21.03 -21.34
N ILE A 77 3.08 22.11 -20.55
CA ILE A 77 2.43 23.38 -20.93
C ILE A 77 3.13 24.00 -22.13
N GLY A 78 4.46 24.00 -22.18
CA GLY A 78 5.23 24.55 -23.30
C GLY A 78 4.93 23.84 -24.62
N LEU A 79 4.87 22.51 -24.59
CA LEU A 79 4.49 21.66 -25.72
C LEU A 79 3.00 21.82 -26.10
N TRP A 80 2.12 22.13 -25.15
CA TRP A 80 0.69 22.29 -25.39
C TRP A 80 0.27 23.70 -25.83
N ASN A 81 1.08 24.71 -25.52
CA ASN A 81 0.84 26.12 -25.85
C ASN A 81 1.21 26.48 -27.30
N ASP A 82 1.76 25.54 -28.07
CA ASP A 82 2.04 25.80 -29.47
C ASP A 82 0.73 25.91 -30.27
N ARG A 83 0.55 27.09 -30.88
CA ARG A 83 -0.64 27.47 -31.65
C ARG A 83 -0.57 26.93 -33.08
N LYS A 84 0.54 26.30 -33.48
CA LYS A 84 0.79 25.78 -34.83
C LYS A 84 0.94 24.25 -34.82
N GLY A 85 -0.17 23.54 -35.06
CA GLY A 85 -0.18 22.15 -35.53
C GLY A 85 -0.81 21.13 -34.56
N SER A 86 -1.73 20.30 -35.07
CA SER A 86 -2.35 19.21 -34.27
C SER A 86 -1.36 18.07 -33.95
N LEU A 87 -0.21 18.04 -34.63
CA LEU A 87 0.79 16.97 -34.53
C LEU A 87 1.59 17.02 -33.22
N THR A 88 1.99 18.21 -32.77
CA THR A 88 2.82 18.40 -31.55
C THR A 88 2.05 18.03 -30.28
N LYS A 89 0.74 18.31 -30.25
CA LYS A 89 -0.15 17.92 -29.14
C LYS A 89 -0.34 16.40 -29.04
N ARG A 90 -0.48 15.72 -30.19
CA ARG A 90 -0.56 14.24 -30.24
C ARG A 90 0.75 13.60 -29.78
N ALA A 91 1.89 14.14 -30.23
CA ALA A 91 3.20 13.69 -29.79
C ALA A 91 3.41 13.86 -28.28
N GLY A 92 3.04 15.02 -27.72
CA GLY A 92 3.12 15.27 -26.28
C GLY A 92 2.29 14.28 -25.45
N MET A 93 1.05 14.01 -25.87
CA MET A 93 0.18 13.03 -25.20
C MET A 93 0.78 11.63 -25.24
N ILE A 94 1.29 11.19 -26.39
CA ILE A 94 1.94 9.88 -26.55
C ILE A 94 3.17 9.79 -25.64
N VAL A 95 4.03 10.81 -25.61
CA VAL A 95 5.22 10.83 -24.74
C VAL A 95 4.84 10.77 -23.26
N SER A 96 3.82 11.50 -22.83
CA SER A 96 3.34 11.44 -21.43
C SER A 96 2.77 10.06 -21.07
N VAL A 97 1.99 9.45 -21.96
CA VAL A 97 1.46 8.09 -21.75
C VAL A 97 2.59 7.08 -21.68
N LEU A 98 3.57 7.15 -22.58
CA LEU A 98 4.74 6.28 -22.57
C LEU A 98 5.60 6.48 -21.33
N PHE A 99 5.74 7.73 -20.85
CA PHE A 99 6.48 8.02 -19.62
C PHE A 99 5.79 7.44 -18.39
N ILE A 100 4.46 7.60 -18.26
CA ILE A 100 3.68 6.98 -17.17
C ILE A 100 3.77 5.45 -17.27
N ALA A 101 3.61 4.88 -18.47
CA ALA A 101 3.75 3.44 -18.68
C ALA A 101 5.15 2.93 -18.32
N ALA A 102 6.21 3.69 -18.65
CA ALA A 102 7.58 3.36 -18.26
C ALA A 102 7.79 3.42 -16.75
N LEU A 103 7.23 4.42 -16.06
CA LEU A 103 7.26 4.48 -14.60
C LEU A 103 6.53 3.30 -13.96
N LEU A 104 5.33 2.95 -14.46
CA LEU A 104 4.57 1.79 -13.99
C LEU A 104 5.34 0.48 -14.23
N TYR A 105 5.94 0.33 -15.41
CA TYR A 105 6.77 -0.84 -15.75
C TYR A 105 8.00 -0.96 -14.84
N LEU A 106 8.76 0.13 -14.66
CA LEU A 106 9.90 0.16 -13.75
C LEU A 106 9.48 -0.15 -12.31
N SER A 107 8.28 0.27 -11.91
CA SER A 107 7.75 -0.03 -10.59
C SER A 107 7.37 -1.51 -10.43
N ALA A 108 6.83 -2.13 -11.47
CA ALA A 108 6.41 -3.53 -11.46
C ALA A 108 7.59 -4.52 -11.53
N ILE A 109 8.70 -4.16 -12.18
CA ILE A 109 9.89 -5.04 -12.23
C ILE A 109 10.75 -4.97 -10.96
N ASN A 110 10.62 -3.90 -10.18
CA ASN A 110 11.38 -3.70 -8.94
C ASN A 110 10.65 -4.20 -7.69
N SER A 111 9.42 -4.74 -7.83
CA SER A 111 8.76 -5.42 -6.73
C SER A 111 9.34 -6.82 -6.58
N GLU A 112 10.09 -7.04 -5.51
CA GLU A 112 10.57 -8.37 -5.17
C GLU A 112 9.37 -9.21 -4.66
N PRO A 113 9.15 -10.42 -5.22
CA PRO A 113 8.10 -11.29 -4.75
C PRO A 113 8.41 -11.72 -3.31
N GLY A 114 7.42 -11.55 -2.44
CA GLY A 114 7.47 -12.04 -1.06
C GLY A 114 7.21 -13.53 -0.99
N VAL A 115 7.25 -14.06 0.23
CA VAL A 115 6.86 -15.44 0.53
C VAL A 115 5.34 -15.47 0.72
N ASP A 116 4.65 -16.38 0.03
CA ASP A 116 3.20 -16.52 0.16
C ASP A 116 2.82 -17.12 1.52
N GLU A 117 1.63 -16.78 2.01
CA GLU A 117 1.14 -17.25 3.31
C GLU A 117 -0.20 -17.96 3.14
N THR A 118 -0.27 -19.21 3.61
CA THR A 118 -1.50 -20.00 3.59
C THR A 118 -1.89 -20.42 4.99
N PHE A 119 -3.12 -20.08 5.38
CA PHE A 119 -3.72 -20.49 6.65
C PHE A 119 -4.64 -21.69 6.43
N LEU A 120 -4.38 -22.78 7.15
CA LEU A 120 -5.24 -23.97 7.18
C LEU A 120 -6.11 -23.87 8.43
N LEU A 121 -7.33 -23.40 8.26
CA LEU A 121 -8.29 -23.10 9.30
C LEU A 121 -9.13 -24.34 9.65
N PRO A 122 -9.42 -24.59 10.94
CA PRO A 122 -10.44 -25.56 11.33
C PRO A 122 -11.79 -25.24 10.68
N MET A 123 -12.57 -26.25 10.34
CA MET A 123 -13.89 -26.08 9.73
C MET A 123 -14.76 -25.08 10.52
N GLY A 124 -15.20 -24.00 9.85
CA GLY A 124 -16.09 -22.99 10.44
C GLY A 124 -15.38 -22.02 11.38
N PHE A 125 -14.04 -22.00 11.43
CA PHE A 125 -13.30 -21.01 12.19
C PHE A 125 -13.62 -19.59 11.71
N GLU A 126 -13.98 -18.74 12.66
CA GLU A 126 -14.09 -17.28 12.55
C GLU A 126 -13.48 -16.66 13.81
N GLY A 127 -12.68 -15.62 13.66
CA GLY A 127 -11.92 -15.01 14.74
C GLY A 127 -10.53 -14.56 14.30
N CYS A 128 -9.60 -14.51 15.25
CA CYS A 128 -8.21 -14.16 14.97
C CYS A 128 -7.29 -15.37 15.12
N VAL A 129 -6.33 -15.46 14.19
CA VAL A 129 -5.16 -16.33 14.35
C VAL A 129 -4.03 -15.47 14.89
N LEU A 130 -3.50 -15.84 16.06
CA LEU A 130 -2.37 -15.18 16.71
C LEU A 130 -1.11 -16.03 16.50
N ILE A 131 -0.08 -15.43 15.94
CA ILE A 131 1.24 -16.04 15.76
C ILE A 131 2.21 -15.35 16.72
N ASN A 132 2.66 -16.07 17.73
CA ASN A 132 3.73 -15.63 18.63
C ASN A 132 5.08 -16.09 18.08
N TYR A 133 5.98 -15.14 17.85
CA TYR A 133 7.33 -15.41 17.35
C TYR A 133 8.32 -15.57 18.51
N GLU A 134 9.49 -16.12 18.20
CA GLU A 134 10.62 -16.27 19.12
C GLU A 134 10.28 -17.03 20.43
N VAL A 135 9.28 -17.92 20.40
CA VAL A 135 8.88 -18.74 21.54
C VAL A 135 9.85 -19.91 21.70
N VAL A 136 10.58 -19.92 22.82
CA VAL A 136 11.59 -20.95 23.13
C VAL A 136 10.95 -22.34 23.19
N GLY A 137 11.49 -23.28 22.42
CA GLY A 137 11.01 -24.67 22.37
C GLY A 137 9.87 -24.93 21.39
N ALA A 138 9.31 -23.89 20.76
CA ALA A 138 8.30 -24.04 19.73
C ALA A 138 8.91 -24.47 18.38
N PRO A 139 8.17 -25.22 17.54
CA PRO A 139 8.63 -25.56 16.20
C PRO A 139 8.91 -24.31 15.35
N PRO A 140 10.00 -24.28 14.55
CA PRO A 140 10.24 -23.17 13.64
C PRO A 140 9.29 -23.24 12.44
N LEU A 141 8.97 -22.09 11.86
CA LEU A 141 8.29 -22.00 10.57
C LEU A 141 9.20 -22.55 9.46
N LYS A 142 8.58 -23.02 8.38
CA LYS A 142 9.26 -23.50 7.18
C LYS A 142 8.73 -22.77 5.96
N ILE A 143 9.62 -22.56 5.00
CA ILE A 143 9.27 -22.10 3.66
C ILE A 143 9.44 -23.30 2.74
N GLU A 144 8.36 -23.77 2.17
CA GLU A 144 8.32 -24.84 1.17
C GLU A 144 7.63 -24.26 -0.07
N ASP A 145 8.23 -24.41 -1.25
CA ASP A 145 7.71 -23.86 -2.50
C ASP A 145 7.37 -22.34 -2.49
N ASN A 146 8.20 -21.54 -1.77
CA ASN A 146 8.00 -20.10 -1.56
C ASN A 146 6.70 -19.76 -0.79
N GLU A 147 6.26 -20.66 0.08
CA GLU A 147 5.06 -20.52 0.89
C GLU A 147 5.33 -20.90 2.35
N ILE A 148 4.75 -20.15 3.28
CA ILE A 148 4.61 -20.53 4.69
C ILE A 148 3.18 -21.04 4.88
N VAL A 149 3.06 -22.28 5.37
CA VAL A 149 1.77 -22.90 5.66
C VAL A 149 1.55 -22.94 7.16
N TYR A 150 0.55 -22.21 7.63
CA TYR A 150 0.13 -22.19 9.03
C TYR A 150 -0.98 -23.21 9.25
N GLN A 151 -0.70 -24.25 10.03
CA GLN A 151 -1.74 -25.14 10.56
C GLN A 151 -2.35 -24.45 11.78
N VAL A 152 -3.58 -23.97 11.65
CA VAL A 152 -4.23 -23.19 12.68
C VAL A 152 -4.94 -24.15 13.65
N PRO A 153 -4.60 -24.13 14.95
CA PRO A 153 -5.32 -24.89 15.95
C PRO A 153 -6.71 -24.28 16.24
N ASP A 154 -7.57 -25.04 16.92
CA ASP A 154 -8.94 -24.61 17.25
C ASP A 154 -9.00 -23.33 18.09
N ASP A 155 -7.96 -23.05 18.89
CA ASP A 155 -7.85 -21.81 19.69
C ASP A 155 -7.27 -20.62 18.90
N GLY A 156 -6.83 -20.85 17.66
CA GLY A 156 -6.24 -19.84 16.79
C GLY A 156 -4.81 -19.43 17.20
N ILE A 157 -4.15 -20.09 18.15
CA ILE A 157 -2.85 -19.65 18.67
C ILE A 157 -1.71 -20.53 18.14
N ILE A 158 -0.82 -19.92 17.36
CA ILE A 158 0.39 -20.54 16.85
C ILE A 158 1.60 -19.97 17.60
N ASN A 159 2.44 -20.85 18.14
CA ASN A 159 3.74 -20.47 18.70
C ASN A 159 4.84 -20.98 17.77
N THR A 160 5.81 -20.13 17.45
CA THR A 160 6.97 -20.49 16.64
C THR A 160 8.26 -19.95 17.23
N SER A 161 9.37 -20.65 16.99
CA SER A 161 10.72 -20.16 17.30
C SER A 161 11.33 -19.30 16.20
N SER A 162 10.66 -19.16 15.04
CA SER A 162 11.09 -18.25 13.98
C SER A 162 10.98 -16.78 14.42
N PRO A 163 11.80 -15.89 13.87
CA PRO A 163 11.67 -14.45 14.09
C PRO A 163 10.46 -13.87 13.35
N MET A 164 10.00 -12.68 13.76
CA MET A 164 8.84 -12.01 13.15
C MET A 164 9.06 -11.58 11.69
N ASP A 165 10.30 -11.34 11.29
CA ASP A 165 10.69 -11.02 9.90
C ASP A 165 10.92 -12.27 9.04
N PHE A 166 10.58 -13.46 9.54
CA PHE A 166 10.71 -14.70 8.80
C PHE A 166 9.84 -14.67 7.52
N GLY A 167 10.47 -14.90 6.37
CA GLY A 167 9.80 -14.80 5.07
C GLY A 167 9.80 -13.40 4.45
N TRP A 168 10.35 -12.39 5.14
CA TRP A 168 10.50 -11.07 4.56
C TRP A 168 11.67 -11.05 3.57
N VAL A 169 11.51 -10.27 2.51
CA VAL A 169 12.55 -10.12 1.49
C VAL A 169 13.72 -9.29 2.00
N SER A 170 13.44 -8.26 2.81
CA SER A 170 14.45 -7.44 3.47
C SER A 170 13.97 -6.98 4.86
N LYS A 171 14.86 -6.34 5.63
CA LYS A 171 14.51 -5.75 6.94
C LYS A 171 13.44 -4.66 6.85
N GLU A 172 13.28 -4.07 5.67
CA GLU A 172 12.41 -2.94 5.41
C GLU A 172 11.11 -3.33 4.70
N ASN A 173 11.02 -4.55 4.13
CA ASN A 173 9.88 -4.96 3.32
C ASN A 173 9.69 -6.49 3.29
N SER A 174 8.46 -6.94 3.54
CA SER A 174 8.04 -8.34 3.39
C SER A 174 7.95 -8.81 1.93
N GLY A 175 7.98 -7.89 0.97
CA GLY A 175 7.76 -8.18 -0.44
C GLY A 175 6.28 -8.28 -0.79
N ALA A 176 5.98 -8.44 -2.08
CA ALA A 176 4.61 -8.66 -2.53
C ALA A 176 4.25 -10.15 -2.37
N SER A 177 3.42 -10.49 -1.38
CA SER A 177 2.95 -11.85 -1.11
C SER A 177 1.44 -12.00 -1.31
N ARG A 178 0.99 -13.24 -1.50
CA ARG A 178 -0.43 -13.61 -1.48
C ARG A 178 -0.76 -14.30 -0.16
N LEU A 179 -1.85 -13.84 0.46
CA LEU A 179 -2.44 -14.48 1.62
C LEU A 179 -3.67 -15.29 1.17
N ARG A 180 -3.69 -16.58 1.50
CA ARG A 180 -4.82 -17.48 1.25
C ARG A 180 -5.23 -18.17 2.54
N ALA A 181 -6.49 -18.57 2.62
CA ALA A 181 -6.98 -19.38 3.73
C ALA A 181 -7.88 -20.50 3.21
N PHE A 182 -7.77 -21.67 3.81
CA PHE A 182 -8.57 -22.84 3.48
C PHE A 182 -9.14 -23.45 4.75
N TYR A 183 -10.42 -23.81 4.74
CA TYR A 183 -10.94 -24.74 5.73
C TYR A 183 -10.42 -26.15 5.47
N VAL A 184 -9.98 -26.82 6.53
CA VAL A 184 -9.49 -28.21 6.48
C VAL A 184 -10.36 -29.16 7.28
N ASP A 185 -10.48 -30.41 6.80
CA ASP A 185 -11.14 -31.49 7.54
C ASP A 185 -10.27 -32.01 8.69
N GLN A 186 -10.80 -32.96 9.47
CA GLN A 186 -10.08 -33.58 10.59
C GLN A 186 -8.81 -34.34 10.17
N ALA A 187 -8.67 -34.70 8.90
CA ALA A 187 -7.47 -35.33 8.34
C ALA A 187 -6.47 -34.30 7.77
N GLY A 188 -6.80 -33.00 7.80
CA GLY A 188 -5.98 -31.91 7.29
C GLY A 188 -6.15 -31.66 5.79
N ASN A 189 -7.12 -32.27 5.12
CA ASN A 189 -7.36 -32.02 3.70
C ASN A 189 -8.11 -30.70 3.51
N LYS A 190 -7.68 -29.90 2.52
CA LYS A 190 -8.35 -28.65 2.12
C LYS A 190 -9.74 -28.98 1.58
N VAL A 191 -10.77 -28.47 2.23
CA VAL A 191 -12.18 -28.67 1.85
C VAL A 191 -12.70 -27.48 1.05
N GLN A 192 -12.38 -26.27 1.50
CA GLN A 192 -12.91 -25.03 0.92
C GLN A 192 -11.91 -23.90 1.05
N GLU A 193 -11.69 -23.14 -0.03
CA GLU A 193 -10.97 -21.88 0.02
C GLU A 193 -11.87 -20.77 0.59
N LEU A 194 -11.35 -20.01 1.54
CA LEU A 194 -12.06 -18.88 2.14
C LEU A 194 -12.04 -17.71 1.16
N PRO A 195 -13.18 -17.08 0.85
CA PRO A 195 -13.22 -15.91 -0.02
C PRO A 195 -12.34 -14.78 0.52
N GLN A 196 -11.71 -14.02 -0.37
CA GLN A 196 -10.80 -12.94 0.02
C GLN A 196 -11.51 -11.88 0.87
N GLU A 197 -12.82 -11.67 0.70
CA GLU A 197 -13.62 -10.74 1.51
C GLU A 197 -13.70 -11.12 2.99
N LYS A 198 -13.50 -12.41 3.32
CA LYS A 198 -13.47 -12.93 4.68
C LYS A 198 -12.07 -12.91 5.30
N ILE A 199 -11.05 -12.50 4.56
CA ILE A 199 -9.69 -12.31 5.05
C ILE A 199 -9.52 -10.81 5.36
N ARG A 200 -9.51 -10.47 6.65
CA ARG A 200 -9.53 -9.07 7.13
C ARG A 200 -8.11 -8.53 7.35
N PHE A 201 -7.96 -7.32 7.88
CA PHE A 201 -6.63 -6.79 8.16
C PHE A 201 -5.97 -7.50 9.34
N GLY A 202 -4.70 -7.89 9.16
CA GLY A 202 -3.83 -8.31 10.26
C GLY A 202 -2.93 -7.18 10.73
N ALA A 203 -2.32 -7.33 11.91
CA ALA A 203 -1.32 -6.39 12.42
C ALA A 203 -0.23 -7.08 13.23
N ASN A 204 0.96 -6.47 13.18
CA ASN A 204 2.11 -6.83 13.99
C ASN A 204 2.10 -6.02 15.29
N GLY A 205 2.60 -6.63 16.37
CA GLY A 205 2.75 -5.96 17.66
C GLY A 205 3.80 -6.62 18.54
N SER A 206 4.05 -6.02 19.70
CA SER A 206 4.82 -6.65 20.76
C SER A 206 4.13 -6.44 22.11
N VAL A 207 4.25 -7.42 22.99
CA VAL A 207 3.76 -7.38 24.36
C VAL A 207 4.95 -7.50 25.29
N LYS A 208 5.08 -6.57 26.22
CA LYS A 208 6.11 -6.58 27.25
C LYS A 208 5.45 -6.56 28.62
N GLU A 209 5.48 -7.71 29.29
CA GLU A 209 5.01 -7.84 30.66
C GLU A 209 6.15 -7.62 31.65
N GLU A 210 5.81 -7.10 32.84
CA GLU A 210 6.80 -6.81 33.88
C GLU A 210 7.49 -8.12 34.33
N GLY A 211 8.81 -8.18 34.18
CA GLY A 211 9.63 -9.34 34.55
C GLY A 211 9.68 -10.47 33.51
N LYS A 212 8.97 -10.35 32.38
CA LYS A 212 9.04 -11.31 31.25
C LYS A 212 9.80 -10.71 30.05
N PRO A 213 10.40 -11.54 29.18
CA PRO A 213 10.93 -11.06 27.90
C PRO A 213 9.80 -10.48 27.03
N GLU A 214 10.15 -9.52 26.18
CA GLU A 214 9.22 -8.98 25.17
C GLU A 214 8.85 -10.08 24.16
N ARG A 215 7.56 -10.20 23.85
CA ARG A 215 7.02 -11.17 22.89
C ARG A 215 6.47 -10.43 21.69
N THR A 216 7.07 -10.68 20.52
CA THR A 216 6.58 -10.19 19.23
C THR A 216 5.49 -11.10 18.69
N HIS A 217 4.48 -10.53 18.04
CA HIS A 217 3.37 -11.28 17.49
C HIS A 217 2.81 -10.63 16.23
N TYR A 218 2.18 -11.46 15.41
CA TYR A 218 1.31 -11.06 14.32
C TYR A 218 -0.06 -11.67 14.56
N TYR A 219 -1.13 -10.95 14.26
CA TYR A 219 -2.44 -11.58 14.17
C TYR A 219 -3.07 -11.30 12.81
N GLN A 220 -3.86 -12.28 12.35
CA GLN A 220 -4.63 -12.22 11.13
C GLN A 220 -6.09 -12.55 11.45
N LEU A 221 -7.01 -11.71 10.97
CA LEU A 221 -8.45 -11.84 11.23
C LEU A 221 -9.15 -12.58 10.08
N PHE A 222 -10.07 -13.47 10.41
CA PHE A 222 -10.86 -14.27 9.48
C PHE A 222 -12.34 -14.23 9.87
N GLY A 223 -13.20 -13.84 8.94
CA GLY A 223 -14.64 -13.77 9.14
C GLY A 223 -15.28 -12.51 8.56
N ASP A 224 -16.49 -12.23 9.01
CA ASP A 224 -17.27 -11.07 8.59
C ASP A 224 -16.80 -9.78 9.30
N GLU A 225 -17.33 -8.62 8.90
CA GLU A 225 -16.91 -7.30 9.39
C GLU A 225 -17.06 -7.15 10.92
N GLU A 226 -18.00 -7.90 11.52
CA GLU A 226 -18.20 -7.95 12.97
C GLU A 226 -16.94 -8.45 13.71
N VAL A 227 -16.23 -9.43 13.13
CA VAL A 227 -14.98 -9.97 13.70
C VAL A 227 -13.86 -8.93 13.73
N GLU A 228 -13.84 -8.01 12.76
CA GLU A 228 -12.86 -6.93 12.71
C GLU A 228 -13.07 -5.93 13.86
N ALA A 229 -14.32 -5.72 14.28
CA ALA A 229 -14.66 -4.79 15.35
C ALA A 229 -14.35 -5.33 16.77
N GLU A 230 -14.32 -6.65 16.96
CA GLU A 230 -14.12 -7.27 18.28
C GLU A 230 -12.66 -7.27 18.76
N GLU A 231 -11.72 -6.89 17.89
CA GLU A 231 -10.26 -7.03 18.05
C GLU A 231 -9.83 -8.49 18.32
N CYS A 232 -8.54 -8.82 18.21
CA CYS A 232 -8.09 -10.18 18.47
C CYS A 232 -8.10 -10.49 19.98
N PRO A 233 -8.99 -11.36 20.50
CA PRO A 233 -9.10 -11.60 21.94
C PRO A 233 -7.86 -12.30 22.52
N ALA A 234 -7.16 -13.09 21.69
CA ALA A 234 -5.94 -13.79 22.06
C ALA A 234 -4.81 -12.84 22.48
N LEU A 235 -4.87 -11.55 22.10
CA LEU A 235 -3.91 -10.53 22.55
C LEU A 235 -4.07 -10.16 24.03
N LYS A 236 -5.25 -10.41 24.62
CA LYS A 236 -5.57 -10.07 26.01
C LYS A 236 -5.17 -11.18 26.99
N ILE A 237 -4.64 -12.30 26.49
CA ILE A 237 -4.26 -13.46 27.30
C ILE A 237 -2.78 -13.31 27.71
N PRO A 238 -2.48 -13.27 29.03
CA PRO A 238 -1.12 -13.07 29.57
C PRO A 238 -0.18 -14.30 29.44
#